data_AF-A0A6B3EEX0-F1
#
_entry.id   AF-A0A6B3EEX0-F1
#
_cell.length_a   1.000
_cell.length_b   1.000
_cell.length_c   1.000
_cell.angle_alpha   90.00
_cell.angle_beta   90.00
_cell.angle_gamma   90.00
#
_symmetry.space_group_name_H-M   'P 1'
#
loop_
_entity.id
_entity.type
_entity.pdbx_description
1 polymer ?
#
loop_
_entity_poly.entity_id
_entity_poly.type
_entity_poly.pdbx_seq_one_letter_code
_entity_poly.pdbx_strand_id
1 'polypeptide(L)'
;RQRSRPYLFSNSLAPVIAGASLKVLDLLESASDQRVRLRENTARFRTAMSEAGFELLPGEHPIVPVMFHDAALAGRMAELLLERGVYVTAFSYPVVPQ
;
A
#
# COMPACT_ATOMS: atom_id res chain seq x y z
N ARG A 1 -15.26 -27.13 -5.68
CA ARG A 1 -16.04 -26.09 -4.97
C ARG A 1 -16.45 -26.49 -3.54
N GLN A 2 -16.88 -27.73 -3.28
CA GLN A 2 -17.40 -28.13 -1.95
C GLN A 2 -16.39 -28.26 -0.79
N ARG A 3 -15.07 -28.10 -1.03
CA ARG A 3 -14.04 -28.12 0.04
C ARG A 3 -13.86 -26.80 0.77
N SER A 4 -14.27 -25.68 0.16
CA SER A 4 -14.11 -24.34 0.72
C SER A 4 -15.47 -23.67 0.85
N ARG A 5 -15.93 -23.48 2.09
CA ARG A 5 -17.21 -22.81 2.39
C ARG A 5 -17.26 -21.39 1.83
N PRO A 6 -16.21 -20.54 1.97
CA PRO A 6 -16.22 -19.20 1.35
C PRO A 6 -16.36 -19.23 -0.17
N TYR A 7 -15.81 -20.24 -0.85
CA TYR A 7 -15.91 -20.37 -2.30
C TYR A 7 -17.27 -20.98 -2.76
N LEU A 8 -17.87 -21.83 -1.94
CA LEU A 8 -19.17 -22.45 -2.23
C LEU A 8 -20.35 -21.51 -1.97
N PHE A 9 -20.31 -20.78 -0.86
CA PHE A 9 -21.39 -19.90 -0.40
C PHE A 9 -21.18 -18.43 -0.79
N SER A 10 -20.40 -18.18 -1.85
CA SER A 10 -20.21 -16.86 -2.43
C SER A 10 -20.49 -16.89 -3.93
N ASN A 11 -20.95 -15.76 -4.46
CA ASN A 11 -21.19 -15.58 -5.88
C ASN A 11 -19.87 -15.59 -6.66
N SER A 12 -19.92 -16.06 -7.90
CA SER A 12 -18.80 -15.95 -8.82
C SER A 12 -18.49 -14.47 -9.09
N LEU A 13 -17.22 -14.16 -9.40
CA LEU A 13 -16.83 -12.83 -9.85
C LEU A 13 -17.63 -12.45 -11.09
N ALA A 14 -18.01 -11.17 -11.18
CA ALA A 14 -18.64 -10.64 -12.38
C ALA A 14 -17.68 -10.82 -13.59
N PRO A 15 -18.19 -11.20 -14.78
CA PRO A 15 -17.35 -11.45 -15.95
C PRO A 15 -16.40 -10.29 -16.29
N VAL A 16 -16.85 -9.05 -16.12
CA VAL A 16 -16.03 -7.85 -16.36
C VAL A 16 -14.83 -7.76 -15.41
N ILE A 17 -14.99 -8.16 -14.15
CA ILE A 17 -13.91 -8.16 -13.17
C ILE A 17 -12.89 -9.22 -13.55
N ALA A 18 -13.35 -10.44 -13.84
CA ALA A 18 -12.47 -11.53 -14.24
C ALA A 18 -11.69 -11.20 -15.53
N GLY A 19 -12.36 -10.67 -16.56
CA GLY A 19 -11.73 -10.28 -17.81
C GLY A 19 -10.69 -9.16 -17.64
N ALA A 20 -11.02 -8.12 -16.87
CA ALA A 20 -10.06 -7.05 -16.57
C ALA A 20 -8.86 -7.55 -15.76
N SER A 21 -9.09 -8.40 -14.76
CA SER A 21 -8.01 -8.99 -13.96
C SER A 21 -7.06 -9.83 -14.80
N LEU A 22 -7.57 -10.66 -15.72
CA LEU A 22 -6.72 -11.43 -16.65
C LEU A 22 -5.83 -10.50 -17.48
N LYS A 23 -6.40 -9.43 -18.05
CA LYS A 23 -5.61 -8.48 -18.83
C LYS A 23 -4.54 -7.76 -17.98
N VAL A 24 -4.85 -7.44 -16.73
CA VAL A 24 -3.87 -6.85 -15.80
C VAL A 24 -2.72 -7.81 -15.55
N LEU A 25 -2.99 -9.11 -15.37
CA LEU A 25 -1.95 -10.12 -15.19
C LEU A 25 -1.02 -10.20 -16.41
N ASP A 26 -1.57 -10.23 -17.63
CA ASP A 26 -0.75 -10.21 -18.86
C ASP A 26 0.18 -8.99 -18.92
N LEU A 27 -0.32 -7.82 -18.50
CA LEU A 27 0.48 -6.59 -18.47
C LEU A 27 1.58 -6.67 -17.40
N LEU A 28 1.28 -7.24 -16.23
CA LEU A 28 2.23 -7.37 -15.14
C LEU A 28 3.39 -8.32 -15.47
N GLU A 29 3.17 -9.36 -16.27
CA GLU A 29 4.24 -10.27 -16.70
C GLU A 29 5.38 -9.51 -17.41
N SER A 30 5.03 -8.56 -18.27
CA SER A 30 5.98 -7.75 -19.04
C SER A 30 6.39 -6.41 -18.39
N ALA A 31 5.89 -6.09 -17.19
CA ALA A 31 6.05 -4.79 -16.53
C ALA A 31 7.45 -4.53 -15.89
N SER A 32 8.56 -4.81 -16.58
CA SER A 32 9.93 -4.57 -16.08
C SER A 32 10.16 -3.10 -15.70
N ASP A 33 9.79 -2.19 -16.59
CA ASP A 33 10.14 -0.77 -16.46
C ASP A 33 9.35 -0.10 -15.32
N GLN A 34 8.08 -0.50 -15.16
CA GLN A 34 7.25 -0.05 -14.05
C GLN A 34 7.81 -0.53 -12.70
N ARG A 35 8.35 -1.76 -12.64
CA ARG A 35 9.01 -2.29 -11.43
C ARG A 35 10.32 -1.56 -11.11
N VAL A 36 11.12 -1.22 -12.12
CA VAL A 36 12.33 -0.41 -11.95
C VAL A 36 11.98 0.95 -11.37
N ARG A 37 11.05 1.68 -12.03
CA ARG A 37 10.60 2.99 -11.57
C ARG A 37 10.00 2.95 -10.15
N LEU A 38 9.27 1.88 -9.82
CA LEU A 38 8.75 1.68 -8.46
C LEU A 38 9.89 1.62 -7.43
N ARG A 39 10.92 0.81 -7.69
CA ARG A 39 12.09 0.68 -6.81
C ARG A 39 12.84 2.00 -6.65
N GLU A 40 13.08 2.72 -7.76
CA GLU A 40 13.74 4.03 -7.75
C GLU A 40 12.96 5.06 -6.94
N ASN A 41 11.64 5.15 -7.14
CA ASN A 41 10.77 6.04 -6.38
C ASN A 41 10.76 5.70 -4.89
N THR A 42 10.68 4.41 -4.54
CA THR A 42 10.74 3.95 -3.15
C THR A 42 12.07 4.29 -2.50
N ALA A 43 13.20 4.06 -3.19
CA ALA A 43 14.53 4.40 -2.68
C ALA A 43 14.66 5.91 -2.46
N ARG A 44 14.24 6.72 -3.44
CA ARG A 44 14.24 8.19 -3.32
C ARG A 44 13.40 8.66 -2.13
N PHE A 45 12.20 8.12 -1.96
CA PHE A 45 11.32 8.49 -0.84
C PHE A 45 11.95 8.12 0.51
N ARG A 46 12.50 6.90 0.64
CA ARG A 46 13.18 6.46 1.86
C ARG A 46 14.35 7.37 2.21
N THR A 47 15.24 7.67 1.25
CA THR A 47 16.37 8.57 1.48
C THR A 47 15.91 9.94 1.94
N ALA A 48 14.98 10.58 1.22
CA ALA A 48 14.52 11.93 1.54
C ALA A 48 13.81 12.00 2.91
N MET A 49 13.00 10.99 3.25
CA MET A 49 12.28 10.96 4.54
C MET A 49 13.24 10.71 5.72
N SER A 50 14.22 9.83 5.55
CA SER A 50 15.27 9.61 6.56
C SER A 50 16.12 10.86 6.76
N GLU A 51 16.53 11.55 5.68
CA GLU A 51 17.27 12.82 5.74
C GLU A 51 16.46 13.93 6.42
N ALA A 52 15.14 13.92 6.23
CA ALA A 52 14.21 14.83 6.92
C ALA A 52 13.98 14.46 8.40
N GLY A 53 14.58 13.38 8.91
CA GLY A 53 14.53 12.97 10.31
C GLY A 53 13.32 12.11 10.69
N PHE A 54 12.58 11.58 9.73
CA PHE A 54 11.49 10.64 10.02
C PHE A 54 12.02 9.25 10.34
N GLU A 55 11.42 8.61 11.35
CA GLU A 55 11.68 7.20 11.63
C GLU A 55 10.91 6.33 10.62
N LEU A 56 11.65 5.50 9.88
CA LEU A 56 11.10 4.55 8.92
C LEU A 56 11.42 3.13 9.35
N LEU A 57 10.49 2.19 9.14
CA LEU A 57 10.82 0.77 9.30
C LEU A 57 11.84 0.35 8.21
N PRO A 58 12.92 -0.38 8.59
CA PRO A 58 13.93 -0.83 7.66
C PRO A 58 13.34 -1.84 6.67
N GLY A 59 13.87 -1.84 5.44
CA GLY A 59 13.50 -2.80 4.42
C GLY A 59 13.50 -2.23 3.00
N GLU A 60 13.38 -3.11 2.02
CA GLU A 60 13.44 -2.80 0.58
C GLU A 60 12.09 -3.05 -0.12
N HIS A 61 10.98 -2.88 0.61
CA HIS A 61 9.63 -3.03 0.09
C HIS A 61 9.05 -1.68 -0.41
N PRO A 62 8.20 -1.67 -1.46
CA PRO A 62 7.55 -0.45 -1.96
C PRO A 62 6.68 0.31 -0.96
N ILE A 63 6.23 -0.36 0.10
CA ILE A 63 5.52 0.27 1.23
C ILE A 63 6.58 0.81 2.20
N VAL A 64 6.47 2.10 2.52
CA VAL A 64 7.40 2.81 3.43
C VAL A 64 6.62 3.34 4.64
N PRO A 65 6.59 2.59 5.76
CA PRO A 65 5.91 3.03 6.97
C PRO A 65 6.69 4.17 7.64
N VAL A 66 5.99 5.27 7.96
CA VAL A 66 6.52 6.40 8.74
C VAL A 66 5.98 6.29 10.16
N MET A 67 6.88 6.17 11.13
CA MET A 67 6.52 5.88 12.52
C MET A 67 6.24 7.17 13.29
N PHE A 68 5.05 7.25 13.88
CA PHE A 68 4.64 8.36 14.75
C PHE A 68 4.44 7.95 16.21
N HIS A 69 4.26 6.65 16.49
CA HIS A 69 4.04 6.05 17.82
C HIS A 69 2.91 6.66 18.67
N ASP A 70 2.14 7.58 18.12
CA ASP A 70 0.96 8.20 18.72
C ASP A 70 -0.15 8.27 17.68
N ALA A 71 -1.28 7.64 17.98
CA ALA A 71 -2.40 7.51 17.05
C ALA A 71 -3.04 8.86 16.71
N ALA A 72 -3.14 9.77 17.69
CA ALA A 72 -3.74 11.08 17.48
C ALA A 72 -2.85 11.98 16.62
N LEU A 73 -1.54 11.93 16.82
CA LEU A 73 -0.54 12.61 16.00
C LEU A 73 -0.58 12.09 14.56
N ALA A 74 -0.57 10.76 14.37
CA ALA A 74 -0.64 10.15 13.04
C ALA A 74 -1.91 10.57 12.29
N GLY A 75 -3.06 10.59 12.98
CA GLY A 75 -4.34 11.04 12.43
C GLY A 75 -4.30 12.51 11.97
N ARG A 76 -3.84 13.42 12.84
CA ARG A 76 -3.70 14.85 12.50
C ARG A 76 -2.74 15.07 11.32
N MET A 77 -1.65 14.31 11.26
CA MET A 77 -0.71 14.38 10.14
C MET A 77 -1.36 13.99 8.82
N ALA A 78 -2.18 12.92 8.81
CA ALA A 78 -2.89 12.50 7.60
C ALA A 78 -3.89 13.56 7.11
N GLU A 79 -4.60 14.23 8.04
CA GLU A 79 -5.52 15.33 7.72
C GLU A 79 -4.78 16.54 7.12
N LEU A 80 -3.70 16.99 7.76
CA LEU A 80 -2.88 18.11 7.27
C LEU A 80 -2.21 17.83 5.92
N LEU A 81 -1.87 16.58 5.64
CA LEU A 81 -1.32 16.15 4.34
C LEU A 81 -2.42 16.14 3.28
N LEU A 82 -3.63 15.69 3.62
CA LEU A 82 -4.76 15.72 2.70
C LEU A 82 -5.12 17.15 2.30
N GLU A 83 -5.11 18.10 3.24
CA GLU A 83 -5.29 19.54 2.95
C GLU A 83 -4.24 20.07 1.97
N ARG A 84 -3.05 19.47 1.94
CA ARG A 84 -1.95 19.79 1.01
C ARG A 84 -1.99 18.97 -0.28
N GLY A 85 -3.04 18.19 -0.51
CA GLY A 85 -3.22 17.35 -1.70
C GLY A 85 -2.46 16.02 -1.66
N VAL A 86 -1.94 15.61 -0.50
CA VAL A 86 -1.24 14.34 -0.32
C VAL A 86 -2.11 13.38 0.49
N TYR A 87 -2.69 12.40 -0.20
CA TYR A 87 -3.53 11.40 0.45
C TYR A 87 -2.69 10.30 1.10
N VAL A 88 -2.78 10.19 2.42
CA VAL A 88 -2.19 9.10 3.22
C VAL A 88 -3.20 8.64 4.27
N THR A 89 -3.02 7.42 4.80
CA THR A 89 -3.87 6.86 5.85
C THR A 89 -3.03 6.57 7.09
N ALA A 90 -3.49 7.04 8.24
CA ALA A 90 -2.91 6.68 9.53
C ALA A 90 -3.39 5.29 9.96
N PHE A 91 -2.46 4.42 10.37
CA PHE A 91 -2.77 3.13 10.97
C PHE A 91 -2.55 3.19 12.48
N SER A 92 -3.52 2.68 13.23
CA SER A 92 -3.48 2.54 14.69
C SER A 92 -4.07 1.20 15.12
N TYR A 93 -4.02 0.87 16.40
CA TYR A 93 -4.75 -0.27 16.95
C TYR A 93 -6.24 -0.24 16.52
N PRO A 94 -6.84 -1.38 16.12
CA PRO A 94 -6.30 -2.75 16.13
C PRO A 94 -5.57 -3.18 14.84
N VAL A 95 -5.36 -2.28 13.88
CA VAL A 95 -4.72 -2.61 12.59
C VAL A 95 -3.21 -2.84 12.76
N VAL A 96 -2.58 -2.12 13.68
CA VAL A 96 -1.20 -2.34 14.13
C VAL A 96 -1.17 -2.58 15.65
N PRO A 97 -0.12 -3.23 16.21
CA PRO A 97 0.01 -3.43 17.65
C PRO A 97 -0.04 -2.12 18.45
N GLN A 98 -0.37 -2.23 19.74
CA GLN A 98 -0.23 -1.13 20.70
C GLN A 98 1.24 -0.85 21.01
#